data_AF-A0A7Y3HM71-F1
#
_entry.id   AF-A0A7Y3HM71-F1
#
_cell.length_a   1.000
_cell.length_b   1.000
_cell.length_c   1.000
_cell.angle_alpha   90.00
_cell.angle_beta   90.00
_cell.angle_gamma   90.00
#
_symmetry.space_group_name_H-M   'P 1'
#
loop_
_entity.id
_entity.type
_entity.pdbx_description
1 polymer ?
#
loop_
_entity_poly.entity_id
_entity_poly.type
_entity_poly.pdbx_seq_one_letter_code
_entity_poly.pdbx_strand_id
1 'polypeptide(L)'
;MKYISLVDLTLGPIILFFIIMFSILIRNRRIGENPEYKYYLIGLSLKLFGGISLVLVYSFYYDGGDTHAYFNDGVCYSKLMFSNIISYMDVMINGINWRSLFLFDDQTGIPTYYRDSQTYNVVRITNLIVTLSFRSFVVTTLIISWISFIGIWKMYKVFYTEFPHLNKQMAIAVLFIPSAFFWGSGLLKDTITYSALGYFVYSFYFILVKKNFSFGNIITILASIFVIISIKPYILVALLPSSILWIFIYVTNSIKGSMVRYLAIPFLLLMAAGFSFGILAFLNSSMEQYSFDRILEKAVLTQQDLKSEHYLGNSFDIGDFDANLPSMLSKSHLALNAALYRPYIWEANNPVMFLSGLENLFFLFLTMLVIVKLKVYKIFTYASQNGLLIFSIVFSLFFAFSVGISTSNFGSLVRYKIPLIPFYIASLYILLDFHKKAKEKIITRKMKISKLDPVKT
;
A
#
# COMPACT_ATOMS: atom_id res chain seq x y z
N MET A 1 31.94 -2.66 -3.46
CA MET A 1 31.38 -3.70 -2.56
C MET A 1 31.29 -3.20 -1.12
N LYS A 2 30.68 -2.02 -0.86
CA LYS A 2 30.66 -1.43 0.49
C LYS A 2 29.58 -2.04 1.41
N TYR A 3 28.61 -2.74 0.82
CA TYR A 3 27.39 -3.22 1.51
C TYR A 3 27.03 -4.70 1.27
N ILE A 4 27.74 -5.40 0.37
CA ILE A 4 27.54 -6.84 0.12
C ILE A 4 28.77 -7.57 0.65
N SER A 5 28.55 -8.42 1.63
CA SER A 5 29.56 -9.23 2.32
C SER A 5 29.67 -10.64 1.72
N LEU A 6 30.72 -11.38 2.12
CA LEU A 6 30.85 -12.80 1.77
C LEU A 6 29.69 -13.65 2.32
N VAL A 7 29.13 -13.24 3.47
CA VAL A 7 27.96 -13.88 4.08
C VAL A 7 26.73 -13.73 3.18
N ASP A 8 26.57 -12.58 2.53
CA ASP A 8 25.48 -12.36 1.58
C ASP A 8 25.55 -13.31 0.38
N LEU A 9 26.76 -13.55 -0.15
CA LEU A 9 26.98 -14.41 -1.31
C LEU A 9 26.80 -15.90 -1.00
N THR A 10 27.03 -16.32 0.25
CA THR A 10 26.89 -17.72 0.67
C THR A 10 25.50 -18.02 1.24
N LEU A 11 25.05 -17.26 2.23
CA LEU A 11 23.75 -17.48 2.88
C LEU A 11 22.58 -17.02 2.03
N GLY A 12 22.74 -15.99 1.19
CA GLY A 12 21.66 -15.47 0.33
C GLY A 12 21.02 -16.56 -0.53
N PRO A 13 21.78 -17.29 -1.38
CA PRO A 13 21.26 -18.38 -2.19
C PRO A 13 20.64 -19.53 -1.38
N ILE A 14 21.24 -19.87 -0.22
CA ILE A 14 20.74 -20.93 0.66
C ILE A 14 19.36 -20.56 1.21
N ILE A 15 19.22 -19.34 1.74
CA ILE A 15 17.95 -18.86 2.30
C ILE A 15 16.90 -18.70 1.19
N LEU A 16 17.29 -18.21 0.01
CA LEU A 16 16.40 -18.15 -1.15
C LEU A 16 15.86 -19.55 -1.51
N PHE A 17 16.73 -20.56 -1.55
CA PHE A 17 16.34 -21.95 -1.80
C PHE A 17 15.30 -22.44 -0.77
N PHE A 18 15.54 -22.23 0.53
CA PHE A 18 14.61 -22.64 1.58
C PHE A 18 13.26 -21.91 1.48
N ILE A 19 13.25 -20.60 1.20
CA ILE A 19 12.03 -19.82 1.01
C ILE A 19 11.21 -20.38 -0.16
N ILE A 20 11.85 -20.65 -1.31
CA ILE A 20 11.17 -21.19 -2.49
C ILE A 20 10.66 -22.61 -2.23
N MET A 21 11.47 -23.49 -1.63
CA MET A 21 11.07 -24.85 -1.28
C MET A 21 9.85 -24.85 -0.35
N PHE A 22 9.89 -24.08 0.74
CA PHE A 22 8.76 -23.99 1.67
C PHE A 22 7.50 -23.42 0.99
N SER A 23 7.67 -22.45 0.09
CA SER A 23 6.56 -21.86 -0.65
C SER A 23 5.95 -22.81 -1.68
N ILE A 24 6.74 -23.72 -2.25
CA ILE A 24 6.25 -24.82 -3.11
C ILE A 24 5.39 -25.77 -2.28
N LEU A 25 5.83 -26.12 -1.06
CA LEU A 25 5.05 -26.96 -0.15
C LEU A 25 3.71 -26.32 0.21
N ILE A 26 3.69 -25.01 0.50
CA ILE A 26 2.45 -24.26 0.74
C ILE A 26 1.52 -24.35 -0.47
N ARG A 27 2.03 -24.03 -1.66
CA ARG A 27 1.24 -24.07 -2.90
C ARG A 27 0.65 -25.45 -3.12
N ASN A 28 1.46 -26.49 -3.10
CA ASN A 28 1.03 -27.85 -3.43
C ASN A 28 -0.02 -28.38 -2.46
N ARG A 29 0.09 -28.03 -1.16
CA ARG A 29 -0.92 -28.39 -0.15
C ARG A 29 -2.23 -27.65 -0.34
N ARG A 30 -2.22 -26.42 -0.86
CA ARG A 30 -3.41 -25.54 -0.90
C ARG A 30 -4.11 -25.51 -2.25
N ILE A 31 -3.41 -25.78 -3.35
CA ILE A 31 -3.90 -25.55 -4.72
C ILE A 31 -5.08 -26.45 -5.11
N GLY A 32 -5.19 -27.65 -4.52
CA GLY A 32 -6.32 -28.55 -4.78
C GLY A 32 -7.66 -27.97 -4.34
N GLU A 33 -7.70 -27.35 -3.17
CA GLU A 33 -8.91 -26.71 -2.62
C GLU A 33 -9.04 -25.23 -3.02
N ASN A 34 -7.91 -24.56 -3.28
CA ASN A 34 -7.83 -23.12 -3.46
C ASN A 34 -7.10 -22.80 -4.80
N PRO A 35 -7.82 -22.76 -5.93
CA PRO A 35 -7.23 -22.60 -7.27
C PRO A 35 -6.40 -21.32 -7.45
N GLU A 36 -6.64 -20.29 -6.63
CA GLU A 36 -5.89 -19.04 -6.68
C GLU A 36 -4.41 -19.21 -6.37
N TYR A 37 -4.02 -20.27 -5.65
CA TYR A 37 -2.61 -20.58 -5.33
C TYR A 37 -1.75 -20.84 -6.58
N LYS A 38 -2.34 -20.96 -7.78
CA LYS A 38 -1.59 -20.93 -9.04
C LYS A 38 -0.73 -19.67 -9.20
N TYR A 39 -1.13 -18.54 -8.60
CA TYR A 39 -0.36 -17.28 -8.65
C TYR A 39 0.58 -17.09 -7.45
N TYR A 40 0.52 -17.94 -6.42
CA TYR A 40 1.28 -17.76 -5.17
C TYR A 40 2.79 -17.72 -5.42
N LEU A 41 3.32 -18.74 -6.11
CA LEU A 41 4.76 -18.84 -6.37
C LEU A 41 5.26 -17.76 -7.31
N ILE A 42 4.48 -17.41 -8.35
CA ILE A 42 4.86 -16.36 -9.30
C ILE A 42 4.91 -15.01 -8.58
N GLY A 43 3.88 -14.70 -7.78
CA GLY A 43 3.83 -13.47 -6.98
C GLY A 43 4.97 -13.38 -5.98
N LEU A 44 5.27 -14.46 -5.27
CA LEU A 44 6.40 -14.49 -4.33
C LEU A 44 7.74 -14.38 -5.05
N SER A 45 7.90 -15.03 -6.21
CA SER A 45 9.15 -14.95 -6.97
C SER A 45 9.41 -13.52 -7.45
N LEU A 46 8.38 -12.82 -7.92
CA LEU A 46 8.47 -11.40 -8.27
C LEU A 46 8.76 -10.52 -7.05
N LYS A 47 8.19 -10.84 -5.89
CA LYS A 47 8.49 -10.17 -4.62
C LYS A 47 9.97 -10.30 -4.25
N LEU A 48 10.50 -11.52 -4.26
CA LEU A 48 11.90 -11.81 -3.95
C LEU A 48 12.84 -11.19 -4.97
N PHE A 49 12.49 -11.26 -6.26
CA PHE A 49 13.20 -10.57 -7.33
C PHE A 49 13.23 -9.05 -7.10
N GLY A 50 12.11 -8.45 -6.71
CA GLY A 50 12.04 -7.04 -6.34
C GLY A 50 12.96 -6.68 -5.17
N GLY A 51 13.00 -7.52 -4.13
CA GLY A 51 13.91 -7.36 -2.98
C GLY A 51 15.38 -7.43 -3.39
N ILE A 52 15.77 -8.46 -4.15
CA ILE A 52 17.15 -8.61 -4.66
C ILE A 52 17.50 -7.42 -5.56
N SER A 53 16.61 -7.05 -6.48
CA SER A 53 16.82 -5.91 -7.38
C SER A 53 17.03 -4.61 -6.60
N LEU A 54 16.28 -4.41 -5.52
CA LEU A 54 16.44 -3.25 -4.64
C LEU A 54 17.80 -3.26 -3.96
N VAL A 55 18.26 -4.40 -3.43
CA VAL A 55 19.60 -4.54 -2.86
C VAL A 55 20.66 -4.17 -3.90
N LEU A 56 20.56 -4.72 -5.12
CA LEU A 56 21.53 -4.45 -6.19
C LEU A 56 21.55 -2.97 -6.58
N VAL A 57 20.38 -2.35 -6.79
CA VAL A 57 20.28 -0.92 -7.15
C VAL A 57 20.85 -0.05 -6.04
N TYR A 58 20.49 -0.28 -4.78
CA TYR A 58 21.01 0.53 -3.68
C TYR A 58 22.49 0.26 -3.37
N SER A 59 23.02 -0.93 -3.67
CA SER A 59 24.43 -1.25 -3.43
C SER A 59 25.39 -0.84 -4.54
N PHE A 60 24.89 -0.70 -5.78
CA PHE A 60 25.74 -0.45 -6.96
C PHE A 60 25.40 0.82 -7.74
N TYR A 61 24.16 1.32 -7.66
CA TYR A 61 23.71 2.47 -8.43
C TYR A 61 23.49 3.72 -7.56
N TYR A 62 23.01 3.55 -6.33
CA TYR A 62 22.87 4.66 -5.38
C TYR A 62 24.02 4.71 -4.35
N ASP A 63 24.50 5.91 -4.05
CA ASP A 63 25.50 6.17 -3.00
C ASP A 63 24.84 6.25 -1.61
N GLY A 64 24.06 5.22 -1.24
CA GLY A 64 23.36 5.14 0.04
C GLY A 64 21.83 5.15 -0.09
N GLY A 65 21.16 5.49 1.01
CA GLY A 65 19.70 5.65 1.08
C GLY A 65 19.04 4.81 2.18
N ASP A 66 17.73 4.99 2.34
CA ASP A 66 16.97 4.52 3.51
C ASP A 66 17.19 3.04 3.85
N THR A 67 17.25 2.16 2.83
CA THR A 67 17.43 0.72 3.05
C THR A 67 18.76 0.37 3.71
N HIS A 68 19.84 1.10 3.38
CA HIS A 68 21.15 0.90 4.00
C HIS A 68 21.19 1.48 5.40
N ALA A 69 20.58 2.64 5.60
CA ALA A 69 20.50 3.26 6.91
C ALA A 69 19.68 2.40 7.90
N TYR A 70 18.53 1.85 7.49
CA TYR A 70 17.79 0.89 8.32
C TYR A 70 18.59 -0.37 8.62
N PHE A 71 19.36 -0.86 7.65
CA PHE A 71 20.17 -2.05 7.84
C PHE A 71 21.31 -1.80 8.83
N ASN A 72 22.05 -0.70 8.64
CA ASN A 72 23.15 -0.31 9.51
C ASN A 72 22.68 -0.06 10.94
N ASP A 73 21.55 0.62 11.13
CA ASP A 73 20.95 0.79 12.45
C ASP A 73 20.57 -0.57 13.04
N GLY A 74 19.94 -1.46 12.26
CA GLY A 74 19.67 -2.83 12.68
C GLY A 74 20.93 -3.59 13.11
N VAL A 75 22.07 -3.36 12.45
CA VAL A 75 23.38 -3.92 12.84
C VAL A 75 23.86 -3.32 14.16
N CYS A 76 23.72 -2.02 14.38
CA CYS A 76 24.08 -1.37 15.64
C CYS A 76 23.30 -1.97 16.81
N TYR A 77 21.98 -2.11 16.65
CA TYR A 77 21.11 -2.75 17.64
C TYR A 77 21.43 -4.23 17.84
N SER A 78 21.72 -4.96 16.75
CA SER A 78 22.16 -6.35 16.82
C SER A 78 23.44 -6.49 17.63
N LYS A 79 24.41 -5.59 17.47
CA LYS A 79 25.64 -5.59 18.26
C LYS A 79 25.37 -5.24 19.73
N LEU A 80 24.54 -4.22 19.98
CA LEU A 80 24.14 -3.84 21.34
C LEU A 80 23.43 -4.99 22.08
N MET A 81 22.59 -5.76 21.39
CA MET A 81 21.90 -6.92 21.95
C MET A 81 22.88 -7.96 22.53
N PHE A 82 24.01 -8.20 21.85
CA PHE A 82 25.02 -9.16 22.30
C PHE A 82 26.07 -8.55 23.24
N SER A 83 26.31 -7.23 23.21
CA SER A 83 27.23 -6.58 24.16
C SER A 83 26.55 -6.31 25.51
N ASN A 84 25.31 -5.81 25.50
CA ASN A 84 24.53 -5.55 26.71
C ASN A 84 23.02 -5.65 26.42
N ILE A 85 22.43 -6.79 26.79
CA ILE A 85 21.00 -7.04 26.58
C ILE A 85 20.10 -6.07 27.35
N ILE A 86 20.53 -5.57 28.52
CA ILE A 86 19.75 -4.63 29.33
C ILE A 86 19.65 -3.29 28.59
N SER A 87 20.79 -2.77 28.10
CA SER A 87 20.85 -1.56 27.29
C SER A 87 20.05 -1.70 26.00
N TYR A 88 20.11 -2.86 25.34
CA TYR A 88 19.28 -3.16 24.17
C TYR A 88 17.77 -3.10 24.50
N MET A 89 17.33 -3.71 25.61
CA MET A 89 15.92 -3.69 26.00
C MET A 89 15.46 -2.28 26.38
N ASP A 90 16.32 -1.49 27.03
CA ASP A 90 16.03 -0.09 27.37
C ASP A 90 15.78 0.73 26.10
N VAL A 91 16.68 0.69 25.12
CA VAL A 91 16.47 1.43 23.86
C VAL A 91 15.25 0.92 23.12
N MET A 92 15.00 -0.40 23.09
CA MET A 92 13.84 -0.97 22.41
C MET A 92 12.51 -0.49 23.01
N ILE A 93 12.40 -0.36 24.34
CA ILE A 93 11.18 0.06 25.02
C ILE A 93 11.05 1.58 25.04
N ASN A 94 12.08 2.27 25.56
CA ASN A 94 12.03 3.70 25.86
C ASN A 94 12.44 4.58 24.67
N GLY A 95 13.08 3.98 23.66
CA GLY A 95 13.61 4.68 22.50
C GLY A 95 14.96 5.32 22.74
N ILE A 96 15.53 5.88 21.68
CA ILE A 96 16.78 6.62 21.79
C ILE A 96 16.47 8.08 22.13
N ASN A 97 17.11 8.57 23.18
CA ASN A 97 17.28 9.98 23.49
C ASN A 97 18.78 10.30 23.52
N TRP A 98 19.14 11.56 23.73
CA TRP A 98 20.53 11.97 23.75
C TRP A 98 21.40 11.22 24.77
N ARG A 99 20.81 10.76 25.89
CA ARG A 99 21.52 9.96 26.92
C ARG A 99 21.68 8.51 26.49
N SER A 100 20.62 7.89 25.98
CA SER A 100 20.69 6.49 25.54
C SER A 100 21.51 6.30 24.25
N LEU A 101 21.84 7.37 23.53
CA LEU A 101 22.83 7.32 22.46
C LEU A 101 24.24 6.92 22.97
N PHE A 102 24.60 7.28 24.21
CA PHE A 102 25.87 6.86 24.83
C PHE A 102 25.91 5.37 25.20
N LEU A 103 24.80 4.64 25.06
CA LEU A 103 24.81 3.18 25.16
C LEU A 103 25.44 2.54 23.91
N PHE A 104 25.57 3.30 22.82
CA PHE A 104 26.30 2.92 21.62
C PHE A 104 27.73 3.48 21.68
N ASP A 105 28.68 2.65 21.25
CA ASP A 105 30.11 2.86 21.26
C ASP A 105 30.73 2.54 19.90
N ASP A 106 32.05 2.65 19.76
CA ASP A 106 32.74 2.38 18.50
C ASP A 106 32.59 0.92 18.02
N GLN A 107 32.35 -0.03 18.94
CA GLN A 107 32.17 -1.44 18.60
C GLN A 107 30.78 -1.70 18.02
N THR A 108 29.74 -1.14 18.64
CA THR A 108 28.34 -1.23 18.24
C THR A 108 28.03 -0.36 17.03
N GLY A 109 28.65 0.82 16.93
CA GLY A 109 28.36 1.84 15.93
C GLY A 109 27.17 2.72 16.34
N ILE A 110 27.09 3.90 15.73
CA ILE A 110 26.08 4.92 16.10
C ILE A 110 24.89 4.84 15.12
N PRO A 111 23.66 4.62 15.61
CA PRO A 111 22.47 4.60 14.77
C PRO A 111 22.16 5.99 14.20
N THR A 112 21.63 6.03 12.98
CA THR A 112 21.31 7.28 12.25
C THR A 112 19.85 7.69 12.43
N TYR A 113 18.92 6.74 12.44
CA TYR A 113 17.46 6.96 12.50
C TYR A 113 16.91 6.96 13.93
N TYR A 114 17.59 7.65 14.83
CA TYR A 114 17.17 7.75 16.23
C TYR A 114 16.29 8.98 16.53
N ARG A 115 16.30 9.99 15.65
CA ARG A 115 15.60 11.28 15.87
C ARG A 115 14.14 11.28 15.40
N ASP A 116 13.82 10.55 14.33
CA ASP A 116 12.45 10.46 13.80
C ASP A 116 11.77 9.17 14.28
N SER A 117 10.70 9.30 15.05
CA SER A 117 9.99 8.17 15.65
C SER A 117 9.50 7.15 14.62
N GLN A 118 9.11 7.61 13.42
CA GLN A 118 8.63 6.74 12.35
C GLN A 118 9.76 5.90 11.74
N THR A 119 10.93 6.48 11.50
CA THR A 119 12.13 5.74 11.07
C THR A 119 12.58 4.77 12.16
N TYR A 120 12.57 5.21 13.42
CA TYR A 120 12.97 4.37 14.54
C TYR A 120 12.06 3.15 14.72
N ASN A 121 10.74 3.30 14.54
CA ASN A 121 9.79 2.18 14.61
C ASN A 121 10.06 1.12 13.53
N VAL A 122 10.60 1.48 12.36
CA VAL A 122 11.07 0.49 11.38
C VAL A 122 12.23 -0.30 11.96
N VAL A 123 13.25 0.37 12.49
CA VAL A 123 14.42 -0.28 13.10
C VAL A 123 13.99 -1.23 14.23
N ARG A 124 13.05 -0.83 15.08
CA ARG A 124 12.48 -1.70 16.14
C ARG A 124 11.90 -3.00 15.57
N ILE A 125 11.19 -2.94 14.45
CA ILE A 125 10.59 -4.12 13.82
C ILE A 125 11.67 -4.98 13.16
N THR A 126 12.67 -4.35 12.54
CA THR A 126 13.56 -5.04 11.60
C THR A 126 14.88 -5.50 12.21
N ASN A 127 15.34 -4.91 13.33
CA ASN A 127 16.64 -5.25 13.93
C ASN A 127 16.73 -6.72 14.36
N LEU A 128 15.62 -7.32 14.80
CA LEU A 128 15.59 -8.74 15.13
C LEU A 128 15.78 -9.59 13.87
N ILE A 129 15.18 -9.20 12.75
CA ILE A 129 15.38 -9.88 11.46
C ILE A 129 16.84 -9.73 11.01
N VAL A 130 17.43 -8.53 11.15
CA VAL A 130 18.86 -8.30 10.86
C VAL A 130 19.75 -9.22 11.69
N THR A 131 19.43 -9.37 12.98
CA THR A 131 20.15 -10.25 13.91
C THR A 131 20.04 -11.72 13.49
N LEU A 132 18.82 -12.22 13.24
CA LEU A 132 18.58 -13.60 12.77
C LEU A 132 19.18 -13.88 11.39
N SER A 133 19.38 -12.83 10.59
CA SER A 133 20.01 -12.90 9.28
C SER A 133 21.54 -12.84 9.35
N PHE A 134 22.13 -13.00 10.54
CA PHE A 134 23.59 -12.90 10.76
C PHE A 134 24.18 -11.58 10.25
N ARG A 135 23.40 -10.49 10.31
CA ARG A 135 23.80 -9.17 9.79
C ARG A 135 24.18 -9.23 8.30
N SER A 136 23.47 -10.06 7.52
CA SER A 136 23.52 -10.06 6.05
C SER A 136 22.39 -9.21 5.49
N PHE A 137 22.73 -8.27 4.61
CA PHE A 137 21.77 -7.35 3.99
C PHE A 137 20.85 -8.07 3.00
N VAL A 138 21.41 -8.97 2.20
CA VAL A 138 20.66 -9.79 1.24
C VAL A 138 19.69 -10.73 1.97
N VAL A 139 20.17 -11.46 2.98
CA VAL A 139 19.32 -12.40 3.74
C VAL A 139 18.21 -11.66 4.47
N THR A 140 18.51 -10.53 5.11
CA THR A 140 17.50 -9.68 5.76
C THR A 140 16.42 -9.27 4.77
N THR A 141 16.81 -8.80 3.59
CA THR A 141 15.88 -8.36 2.54
C THR A 141 15.02 -9.52 2.03
N LEU A 142 15.59 -10.71 1.83
CA LEU A 142 14.85 -11.89 1.41
C LEU A 142 13.79 -12.32 2.45
N ILE A 143 14.16 -12.35 3.73
CA ILE A 143 13.24 -12.71 4.82
C ILE A 143 12.12 -11.67 4.94
N ILE A 144 12.44 -10.37 4.87
CA ILE A 144 11.44 -9.30 4.89
C ILE A 144 10.52 -9.37 3.67
N SER A 145 11.06 -9.61 2.48
CA SER A 145 10.27 -9.81 1.25
C SER A 145 9.28 -10.96 1.43
N TRP A 146 9.73 -12.08 2.00
CA TRP A 146 8.92 -13.27 2.20
C TRP A 146 7.82 -13.06 3.25
N ILE A 147 8.14 -12.47 4.40
CA ILE A 147 7.16 -12.20 5.48
C ILE A 147 6.13 -11.15 5.02
N SER A 148 6.59 -10.07 4.37
CA SER A 148 5.70 -9.01 3.87
C SER A 148 4.79 -9.47 2.74
N PHE A 149 5.20 -10.47 1.95
CA PHE A 149 4.37 -11.08 0.92
C PHE A 149 3.07 -11.65 1.47
N ILE A 150 3.05 -12.15 2.72
CA ILE A 150 1.86 -12.77 3.30
C ILE A 150 0.69 -11.77 3.40
N GLY A 151 0.97 -10.52 3.78
CA GLY A 151 -0.04 -9.46 3.81
C GLY A 151 -0.60 -9.14 2.43
N ILE A 152 0.28 -9.06 1.42
CA ILE A 152 -0.08 -8.80 0.02
C ILE A 152 -0.88 -9.98 -0.57
N TRP A 153 -0.49 -11.21 -0.25
CA TRP A 153 -1.23 -12.42 -0.64
C TRP A 153 -2.64 -12.42 -0.04
N LYS A 154 -2.78 -12.04 1.23
CA LYS A 154 -4.08 -11.86 1.89
C LYS A 154 -4.93 -10.80 1.18
N MET A 155 -4.34 -9.67 0.78
CA MET A 155 -5.03 -8.67 -0.04
C MET A 155 -5.55 -9.26 -1.36
N TYR A 156 -4.70 -9.99 -2.09
CA TYR A 156 -5.10 -10.65 -3.33
C TYR A 156 -6.26 -11.64 -3.12
N LYS A 157 -6.23 -12.41 -2.03
CA LYS A 157 -7.33 -13.34 -1.69
C LYS A 157 -8.67 -12.63 -1.48
N VAL A 158 -8.69 -11.40 -0.95
CA VAL A 158 -9.95 -10.63 -0.84
C VAL A 158 -10.54 -10.36 -2.20
N PHE A 159 -9.73 -9.81 -3.12
CA PHE A 159 -10.16 -9.53 -4.48
C PHE A 159 -10.54 -10.79 -5.26
N TYR A 160 -9.80 -11.89 -5.10
CA TYR A 160 -10.15 -13.18 -5.69
C TYR A 160 -11.47 -13.74 -5.13
N THR A 161 -11.68 -13.65 -3.82
CA THR A 161 -12.91 -14.16 -3.18
C THR A 161 -14.15 -13.38 -3.65
N GLU A 162 -14.01 -12.07 -3.83
CA GLU A 162 -15.11 -11.21 -4.31
C GLU A 162 -15.31 -11.31 -5.83
N PHE A 163 -14.23 -11.46 -6.61
CA PHE A 163 -14.26 -11.49 -8.08
C PHE A 163 -13.45 -12.67 -8.66
N PRO A 164 -13.87 -13.93 -8.44
CA PRO A 164 -13.09 -15.12 -8.82
C PRO A 164 -12.89 -15.27 -10.34
N HIS A 165 -13.85 -14.79 -11.15
CA HIS A 165 -13.75 -14.79 -12.62
C HIS A 165 -12.72 -13.77 -13.14
N LEU A 166 -12.30 -12.80 -12.33
CA LEU A 166 -11.25 -11.82 -12.64
C LEU A 166 -9.90 -12.19 -12.00
N ASN A 167 -9.69 -13.47 -11.66
CA ASN A 167 -8.49 -13.88 -10.91
C ASN A 167 -7.16 -13.41 -11.53
N LYS A 168 -7.03 -13.42 -12.85
CA LYS A 168 -5.81 -12.95 -13.54
C LYS A 168 -5.65 -11.44 -13.38
N GLN A 169 -6.72 -10.68 -13.55
CA GLN A 169 -6.74 -9.23 -13.41
C GLN A 169 -6.45 -8.80 -11.97
N MET A 170 -7.00 -9.52 -10.98
CA MET A 170 -6.73 -9.26 -9.56
C MET A 170 -5.27 -9.61 -9.21
N ALA A 171 -4.71 -10.67 -9.80
CA ALA A 171 -3.30 -11.01 -9.64
C ALA A 171 -2.39 -9.95 -10.26
N ILE A 172 -2.73 -9.44 -11.46
CA ILE A 172 -2.02 -8.33 -12.10
C ILE A 172 -2.03 -7.10 -11.19
N ALA A 173 -3.20 -6.68 -10.71
CA ALA A 173 -3.36 -5.49 -9.88
C ALA A 173 -2.56 -5.55 -8.56
N VAL A 174 -2.58 -6.71 -7.88
CA VAL A 174 -2.04 -6.82 -6.51
C VAL A 174 -0.61 -7.35 -6.48
N LEU A 175 -0.26 -8.30 -7.36
CA LEU A 175 0.98 -9.08 -7.26
C LEU A 175 2.03 -8.71 -8.32
N PHE A 176 1.62 -8.27 -9.51
CA PHE A 176 2.50 -8.22 -10.68
C PHE A 176 2.85 -6.80 -11.15
N ILE A 177 2.46 -5.76 -10.41
CA ILE A 177 2.86 -4.39 -10.73
C ILE A 177 4.33 -4.15 -10.32
N PRO A 178 5.22 -3.75 -11.25
CA PRO A 178 6.64 -3.56 -11.00
C PRO A 178 6.99 -2.69 -9.80
N SER A 179 6.43 -1.47 -9.72
CA SER A 179 6.70 -0.56 -8.61
C SER A 179 6.32 -1.17 -7.27
N ALA A 180 5.17 -1.88 -7.21
CA ALA A 180 4.65 -2.47 -5.99
C ALA A 180 5.53 -3.62 -5.47
N PHE A 181 6.02 -4.49 -6.35
CA PHE A 181 6.92 -5.58 -5.93
C PHE A 181 8.37 -5.13 -5.78
N PHE A 182 8.83 -4.06 -6.44
CA PHE A 182 10.19 -3.57 -6.27
C PHE A 182 10.35 -2.86 -4.92
N TRP A 183 9.65 -1.74 -4.74
CA TRP A 183 9.73 -0.89 -3.56
C TRP A 183 9.06 -1.47 -2.33
N GLY A 184 8.07 -2.36 -2.52
CA GLY A 184 7.40 -3.02 -1.41
C GLY A 184 8.20 -4.18 -0.81
N SER A 185 9.40 -4.52 -1.29
CA SER A 185 10.13 -5.75 -0.93
C SER A 185 11.42 -5.52 -0.15
N GLY A 186 11.95 -4.29 -0.15
CA GLY A 186 13.18 -3.97 0.57
C GLY A 186 12.99 -3.79 2.08
N LEU A 187 14.08 -3.48 2.77
CA LEU A 187 14.06 -2.99 4.14
C LEU A 187 13.63 -1.52 4.14
N LEU A 188 12.32 -1.27 4.06
CA LEU A 188 11.74 0.07 3.91
C LEU A 188 10.44 0.24 4.71
N LYS A 189 10.09 1.50 5.02
CA LYS A 189 8.76 1.88 5.56
C LYS A 189 7.62 1.31 4.70
N ASP A 190 7.78 1.38 3.38
CA ASP A 190 6.79 0.97 2.38
C ASP A 190 6.48 -0.53 2.45
N THR A 191 7.50 -1.38 2.58
CA THR A 191 7.33 -2.83 2.67
C THR A 191 6.44 -3.25 3.84
N ILE A 192 6.70 -2.68 5.01
CA ILE A 192 5.99 -3.02 6.25
C ILE A 192 4.55 -2.51 6.18
N THR A 193 4.38 -1.24 5.80
CA THR A 193 3.05 -0.59 5.75
C THR A 193 2.17 -1.15 4.63
N TYR A 194 2.75 -1.55 3.50
CA TYR A 194 2.01 -2.19 2.40
C TYR A 194 1.52 -3.59 2.79
N SER A 195 2.34 -4.37 3.50
CA SER A 195 1.91 -5.64 4.08
C SER A 195 0.80 -5.45 5.12
N ALA A 196 0.95 -4.49 6.04
CA ALA A 196 -0.05 -4.16 7.05
C ALA A 196 -1.39 -3.74 6.41
N LEU A 197 -1.36 -2.97 5.33
CA LEU A 197 -2.57 -2.63 4.56
C LEU A 197 -3.26 -3.88 4.00
N GLY A 198 -2.49 -4.85 3.51
CA GLY A 198 -3.05 -6.12 3.04
C GLY A 198 -3.68 -6.98 4.14
N TYR A 199 -3.04 -7.02 5.32
CA TYR A 199 -3.63 -7.64 6.51
C TYR A 199 -4.91 -6.95 6.97
N PHE A 200 -4.92 -5.61 7.00
CA PHE A 200 -6.09 -4.81 7.34
C PHE A 200 -7.26 -5.13 6.40
N VAL A 201 -7.07 -5.02 5.09
CA VAL A 201 -8.15 -5.23 4.11
C VAL A 201 -8.69 -6.66 4.19
N TYR A 202 -7.80 -7.65 4.41
CA TYR A 202 -8.23 -9.03 4.61
C TYR A 202 -9.11 -9.21 5.83
N SER A 203 -8.65 -8.82 7.01
CA SER A 203 -9.43 -9.03 8.22
C SER A 203 -10.68 -8.15 8.25
N PHE A 204 -10.62 -6.94 7.69
CA PHE A 204 -11.79 -6.07 7.51
C PHE A 204 -12.84 -6.72 6.61
N TYR A 205 -12.44 -7.27 5.45
CA TYR A 205 -13.33 -8.03 4.56
C TYR A 205 -13.98 -9.22 5.28
N PHE A 206 -13.19 -10.01 6.00
CA PHE A 206 -13.69 -11.21 6.66
C PHE A 206 -14.65 -10.89 7.81
N ILE A 207 -14.39 -9.82 8.57
CA ILE A 207 -15.31 -9.37 9.62
C ILE A 207 -16.60 -8.80 8.99
N LEU A 208 -16.48 -7.86 8.06
CA LEU A 208 -17.63 -7.12 7.53
C LEU A 208 -18.48 -7.98 6.59
N VAL A 209 -17.85 -8.55 5.56
CA VAL A 209 -18.53 -9.24 4.45
C VAL A 209 -18.76 -10.72 4.77
N LYS A 210 -17.74 -11.42 5.28
CA LYS A 210 -17.87 -12.84 5.64
C LYS A 210 -18.43 -13.07 7.05
N LYS A 211 -18.69 -12.02 7.82
CA LYS A 211 -19.25 -12.07 9.19
C LYS A 211 -18.44 -12.97 10.13
N ASN A 212 -17.13 -13.08 9.90
CA ASN A 212 -16.20 -13.88 10.71
C ASN A 212 -15.52 -12.98 11.76
N PHE A 213 -16.21 -12.77 12.88
CA PHE A 213 -15.74 -12.00 14.05
C PHE A 213 -14.77 -12.79 14.93
N SER A 214 -13.81 -13.50 14.32
CA SER A 214 -12.77 -14.20 15.09
C SER A 214 -11.85 -13.22 15.80
N PHE A 215 -11.40 -13.58 17.00
CA PHE A 215 -10.40 -12.85 17.78
C PHE A 215 -9.13 -12.54 16.95
N GLY A 216 -8.70 -13.50 16.12
CA GLY A 216 -7.57 -13.32 15.21
C GLY A 216 -7.77 -12.20 14.19
N ASN A 217 -8.98 -12.02 13.65
CA ASN A 217 -9.26 -10.92 12.72
C ASN A 217 -9.24 -9.56 13.43
N ILE A 218 -9.77 -9.47 14.65
CA ILE A 218 -9.78 -8.23 15.44
C ILE A 218 -8.34 -7.81 15.76
N ILE A 219 -7.52 -8.72 16.29
CA ILE A 219 -6.10 -8.45 16.56
C ILE A 219 -5.38 -8.04 15.28
N THR A 220 -5.64 -8.72 14.15
CA THR A 220 -4.98 -8.39 12.88
C THR A 220 -5.32 -6.96 12.43
N ILE A 221 -6.56 -6.51 12.58
CA ILE A 221 -6.94 -5.11 12.30
C ILE A 221 -6.20 -4.15 13.23
N LEU A 222 -6.23 -4.39 14.55
CA LEU A 222 -5.59 -3.52 15.54
C LEU A 222 -4.07 -3.42 15.31
N ALA A 223 -3.42 -4.56 15.08
CA ALA A 223 -1.99 -4.61 14.77
C ALA A 223 -1.66 -3.90 13.44
N SER A 224 -2.51 -4.04 12.42
CA SER A 224 -2.31 -3.35 11.14
C SER A 224 -2.45 -1.85 11.28
N ILE A 225 -3.47 -1.38 12.01
CA ILE A 225 -3.67 0.05 12.31
C ILE A 225 -2.48 0.60 13.10
N PHE A 226 -2.04 -0.12 14.15
CA PHE A 226 -0.89 0.26 14.95
C PHE A 226 0.36 0.43 14.08
N VAL A 227 0.71 -0.58 13.28
CA VAL A 227 1.88 -0.53 12.37
C VAL A 227 1.77 0.62 11.38
N ILE A 228 0.59 0.87 10.82
CA ILE A 228 0.36 1.97 9.88
C ILE A 228 0.57 3.33 10.58
N ILE A 229 -0.03 3.56 11.74
CA ILE A 229 0.11 4.81 12.49
C ILE A 229 1.58 5.04 12.90
N SER A 230 2.25 4.00 13.37
CA SER A 230 3.63 4.09 13.87
C SER A 230 4.66 4.42 12.78
N ILE A 231 4.35 4.19 11.49
CA ILE A 231 5.31 4.33 10.39
C ILE A 231 4.85 5.35 9.34
N LYS A 232 3.61 5.25 8.86
CA LYS A 232 3.03 6.12 7.81
C LYS A 232 1.56 6.45 8.12
N PRO A 233 1.30 7.31 9.12
CA PRO A 233 -0.05 7.61 9.60
C PRO A 233 -0.96 8.20 8.51
N TYR A 234 -0.42 8.85 7.49
CA TYR A 234 -1.19 9.37 6.35
C TYR A 234 -1.93 8.27 5.55
N ILE A 235 -1.47 7.01 5.59
CA ILE A 235 -2.22 5.88 4.99
C ILE A 235 -3.56 5.72 5.71
N LEU A 236 -3.60 5.88 7.03
CA LEU A 236 -4.83 5.74 7.82
C LEU A 236 -5.85 6.84 7.46
N VAL A 237 -5.37 8.06 7.19
CA VAL A 237 -6.23 9.20 6.78
C VAL A 237 -7.02 8.87 5.51
N ALA A 238 -6.43 8.14 4.56
CA ALA A 238 -7.14 7.65 3.37
C ALA A 238 -7.99 6.39 3.67
N LEU A 239 -7.49 5.52 4.53
CA LEU A 239 -8.09 4.22 4.84
C LEU A 239 -9.44 4.36 5.56
N LEU A 240 -9.52 5.25 6.55
CA LEU A 240 -10.71 5.46 7.39
C LEU A 240 -11.96 5.87 6.60
N PRO A 241 -11.97 6.99 5.84
CA PRO A 241 -13.16 7.39 5.08
C PRO A 241 -13.56 6.32 4.06
N SER A 242 -12.58 5.64 3.47
CA SER A 242 -12.82 4.55 2.51
C SER A 242 -13.49 3.36 3.19
N SER A 243 -13.03 2.95 4.37
CA SER A 243 -13.63 1.87 5.17
C SER A 243 -15.03 2.21 5.66
N ILE A 244 -15.28 3.47 6.04
CA ILE A 244 -16.61 3.95 6.43
C ILE A 244 -17.56 3.84 5.23
N LEU A 245 -17.13 4.28 4.04
CA LEU A 245 -17.93 4.15 2.82
C LEU A 245 -18.17 2.68 2.42
N TRP A 246 -17.20 1.80 2.67
CA TRP A 246 -17.41 0.37 2.50
C TRP A 246 -18.54 -0.13 3.40
N ILE A 247 -18.47 0.14 4.70
CA ILE A 247 -19.52 -0.25 5.66
C ILE A 247 -20.87 0.31 5.23
N PHE A 248 -20.91 1.60 4.88
CA PHE A 248 -22.12 2.27 4.41
C PHE A 248 -22.74 1.54 3.22
N ILE A 249 -21.99 1.33 2.13
CA ILE A 249 -22.50 0.64 0.93
C ILE A 249 -22.88 -0.80 1.22
N TYR A 250 -22.10 -1.53 2.04
CA TYR A 250 -22.42 -2.90 2.42
C TYR A 250 -23.74 -2.99 3.20
N VAL A 251 -23.93 -2.13 4.19
CA VAL A 251 -25.16 -2.08 4.99
C VAL A 251 -26.34 -1.67 4.11
N THR A 252 -26.21 -0.60 3.33
CA THR A 252 -27.27 -0.13 2.43
C THR A 252 -27.70 -1.20 1.42
N ASN A 253 -26.75 -1.92 0.82
CA ASN A 253 -27.04 -2.97 -0.15
C ASN A 253 -27.63 -4.24 0.50
N SER A 254 -27.41 -4.45 1.80
CA SER A 254 -27.98 -5.57 2.56
C SER A 254 -29.45 -5.36 2.96
N ILE A 255 -29.92 -4.10 3.00
CA ILE A 255 -31.32 -3.77 3.34
C ILE A 255 -32.25 -4.21 2.21
N LYS A 256 -33.24 -5.06 2.52
CA LYS A 256 -34.32 -5.45 1.62
C LYS A 256 -35.44 -4.42 1.65
N GLY A 257 -35.99 -4.08 0.48
CA GLY A 257 -37.06 -3.07 0.33
C GLY A 257 -36.53 -1.65 0.06
N SER A 258 -37.02 -1.03 -1.02
CA SER A 258 -36.57 0.29 -1.47
C SER A 258 -36.90 1.40 -0.46
N MET A 259 -38.07 1.33 0.17
CA MET A 259 -38.53 2.34 1.14
C MET A 259 -37.70 2.30 2.43
N VAL A 260 -37.47 1.12 3.02
CA VAL A 260 -36.65 0.97 4.23
C VAL A 260 -35.21 1.43 3.96
N ARG A 261 -34.66 1.09 2.79
CA ARG A 261 -33.35 1.57 2.36
C ARG A 261 -33.29 3.10 2.26
N TYR A 262 -34.30 3.71 1.65
CA TYR A 262 -34.37 5.18 1.51
C TYR A 262 -34.43 5.87 2.88
N LEU A 263 -35.19 5.33 3.83
CA LEU A 263 -35.30 5.85 5.19
C LEU A 263 -34.02 5.62 6.03
N ALA A 264 -33.31 4.51 5.80
CA ALA A 264 -32.08 4.20 6.51
C ALA A 264 -30.87 5.03 6.05
N ILE A 265 -30.84 5.48 4.79
CA ILE A 265 -29.71 6.24 4.22
C ILE A 265 -29.37 7.51 5.02
N PRO A 266 -30.32 8.42 5.33
CA PRO A 266 -30.03 9.60 6.14
C PRO A 266 -29.43 9.27 7.51
N PHE A 267 -29.97 8.24 8.18
CA PHE A 267 -29.46 7.80 9.47
C PHE A 267 -28.03 7.24 9.38
N LEU A 268 -27.77 6.40 8.37
CA LEU A 268 -26.42 5.85 8.12
C LEU A 268 -25.42 6.94 7.75
N LEU A 269 -25.83 7.98 7.01
CA LEU A 269 -25.00 9.15 6.70
C LEU A 269 -24.68 9.95 7.97
N LEU A 270 -25.66 10.16 8.85
CA LEU A 270 -25.45 10.82 10.14
C LEU A 270 -24.49 10.02 11.04
N MET A 271 -24.63 8.69 11.09
CA MET A 271 -23.69 7.83 11.81
C MET A 271 -22.28 7.90 11.23
N ALA A 272 -22.14 7.86 9.91
CA ALA A 272 -20.85 7.97 9.23
C ALA A 272 -20.19 9.34 9.49
N ALA A 273 -20.96 10.43 9.45
CA ALA A 273 -20.50 11.77 9.77
C ALA A 273 -20.09 11.91 11.24
N GLY A 274 -20.92 11.42 12.17
CA GLY A 274 -20.63 11.41 13.60
C GLY A 274 -19.39 10.60 13.94
N PHE A 275 -19.22 9.43 13.32
CA PHE A 275 -18.02 8.59 13.50
C PHE A 275 -16.77 9.27 12.93
N SER A 276 -16.87 9.89 11.76
CA SER A 276 -15.77 10.66 11.16
C SER A 276 -15.36 11.84 12.04
N PHE A 277 -16.34 12.60 12.54
CA PHE A 277 -16.11 13.69 13.48
C PHE A 277 -15.47 13.21 14.79
N GLY A 278 -15.96 12.10 15.35
CA GLY A 278 -15.40 11.49 16.55
C GLY A 278 -13.93 11.08 16.39
N ILE A 279 -13.57 10.51 15.23
CA ILE A 279 -12.16 10.20 14.94
C ILE A 279 -11.32 11.47 14.84
N LEU A 280 -11.79 12.50 14.13
CA LEU A 280 -11.05 13.76 14.00
C LEU A 280 -10.86 14.44 15.37
N ALA A 281 -11.90 14.45 16.21
CA ALA A 281 -11.83 14.97 17.56
C ALA A 281 -10.81 14.20 18.42
N PHE A 282 -10.83 12.86 18.37
CA PHE A 282 -9.87 12.02 19.07
C PHE A 282 -8.42 12.24 18.61
N LEU A 283 -8.19 12.33 17.30
CA LEU A 283 -6.87 12.61 16.74
C LEU A 283 -6.37 13.99 17.18
N ASN A 284 -7.22 15.01 17.13
CA ASN A 284 -6.88 16.36 17.58
C ASN A 284 -6.57 16.42 19.08
N SER A 285 -7.31 15.69 19.93
CA SER A 285 -7.12 15.73 21.39
C SER A 285 -5.96 14.90 21.90
N SER A 286 -5.69 13.74 21.27
CA SER A 286 -4.75 12.75 21.81
C SER A 286 -3.40 12.79 21.12
N MET A 287 -3.28 13.46 19.98
CA MET A 287 -2.08 13.45 19.17
C MET A 287 -1.85 14.82 18.53
N GLU A 288 -1.22 15.74 19.28
CA GLU A 288 -0.99 17.12 18.82
C GLU A 288 -0.23 17.21 17.47
N GLN A 289 0.63 16.22 17.17
CA GLN A 289 1.35 16.11 15.88
C GLN A 289 0.45 15.67 14.71
N TYR A 290 -0.73 15.12 15.00
CA TYR A 290 -1.71 14.65 14.01
C TYR A 290 -2.98 15.52 14.02
N SER A 291 -2.90 16.73 14.58
CA SER A 291 -3.98 17.70 14.42
C SER A 291 -4.18 18.01 12.94
N PHE A 292 -5.42 18.26 12.57
CA PHE A 292 -5.79 18.50 11.18
C PHE A 292 -4.90 19.57 10.51
N ASP A 293 -4.64 20.67 11.20
CA ASP A 293 -3.82 21.78 10.70
C ASP A 293 -2.35 21.38 10.50
N ARG A 294 -1.76 20.64 11.43
CA ARG A 294 -0.37 20.16 11.29
C ARG A 294 -0.21 19.16 10.15
N ILE A 295 -1.24 18.38 9.81
CA ILE A 295 -1.20 17.49 8.63
C ILE A 295 -1.10 18.33 7.34
N LEU A 296 -1.84 19.44 7.25
CA LEU A 296 -1.79 20.35 6.11
C LEU A 296 -0.44 21.06 6.04
N GLU A 297 0.04 21.60 7.16
CA GLU A 297 1.37 22.23 7.24
C GLU A 297 2.49 21.27 6.86
N LYS A 298 2.46 20.04 7.40
CA LYS A 298 3.46 19.02 7.07
C LYS A 298 3.44 18.65 5.59
N ALA A 299 2.27 18.65 4.94
CA ALA A 299 2.18 18.40 3.51
C ALA A 299 2.88 19.52 2.71
N VAL A 300 2.68 20.78 3.08
CA VAL A 300 3.37 21.93 2.47
C VAL A 300 4.88 21.86 2.71
N LEU A 301 5.31 21.67 3.96
CA LEU A 301 6.73 21.58 4.32
C LEU A 301 7.42 20.42 3.59
N THR A 302 6.80 19.23 3.58
CA THR A 302 7.38 18.06 2.89
C THR A 302 7.51 18.32 1.39
N GLN A 303 6.52 18.98 0.79
CA GLN A 303 6.58 19.31 -0.64
C GLN A 303 7.68 20.34 -0.94
N GLN A 304 7.83 21.37 -0.09
CA GLN A 304 8.89 22.38 -0.20
C GLN A 304 10.29 21.78 -0.01
N ASP A 305 10.47 20.93 1.00
CA ASP A 305 11.71 20.20 1.24
C ASP A 305 12.11 19.36 0.02
N LEU A 306 11.14 18.68 -0.59
CA LEU A 306 11.34 17.85 -1.78
C LEU A 306 11.49 18.67 -3.07
N LYS A 307 11.10 19.95 -3.08
CA LYS A 307 11.32 20.89 -4.21
C LYS A 307 12.76 21.44 -4.22
N SER A 308 13.47 21.42 -3.10
CA SER A 308 14.80 22.03 -2.95
C SER A 308 15.85 21.48 -3.95
N GLU A 309 16.85 22.31 -4.29
CA GLU A 309 17.87 22.08 -5.33
C GLU A 309 18.66 20.76 -5.22
N HIS A 310 18.57 20.08 -4.07
CA HIS A 310 19.24 18.82 -3.78
C HIS A 310 18.83 17.65 -4.71
N TYR A 311 17.71 17.78 -5.45
CA TYR A 311 17.13 16.71 -6.28
C TYR A 311 17.36 16.81 -7.81
N LEU A 312 18.26 17.71 -8.27
CA LEU A 312 18.87 17.70 -9.60
C LEU A 312 17.90 17.38 -10.77
N GLY A 313 16.78 18.11 -10.87
CA GLY A 313 15.87 18.05 -12.02
C GLY A 313 14.95 16.81 -12.11
N ASN A 314 14.95 15.88 -11.15
CA ASN A 314 14.01 14.76 -11.07
C ASN A 314 12.76 15.07 -10.22
N SER A 315 12.37 16.32 -10.19
CA SER A 315 11.22 16.83 -9.45
C SER A 315 10.10 17.27 -10.39
N PHE A 316 8.93 17.49 -9.80
CA PHE A 316 7.80 18.07 -10.47
C PHE A 316 7.13 19.11 -9.58
N ASP A 317 6.49 20.08 -10.24
CA ASP A 317 5.71 21.09 -9.56
C ASP A 317 4.21 20.93 -9.87
N ILE A 318 3.40 21.19 -8.85
CA ILE A 318 1.94 21.28 -8.91
C ILE A 318 1.46 22.71 -8.59
N GLY A 319 2.40 23.66 -8.53
CA GLY A 319 2.23 25.04 -8.09
C GLY A 319 2.24 25.17 -6.57
N ASP A 320 2.29 26.41 -6.12
CA ASP A 320 2.22 26.73 -4.69
C ASP A 320 0.78 26.70 -4.20
N PHE A 321 0.62 26.35 -2.93
CA PHE A 321 -0.63 26.33 -2.21
C PHE A 321 -0.35 26.53 -0.72
N ASP A 322 -1.36 27.03 -0.02
CA ASP A 322 -1.31 27.27 1.41
C ASP A 322 -1.79 26.03 2.18
N ALA A 323 -1.45 25.96 3.48
CA ALA A 323 -1.90 24.92 4.39
C ALA A 323 -3.40 25.06 4.77
N ASN A 324 -4.28 25.20 3.78
CA ASN A 324 -5.72 25.20 3.95
C ASN A 324 -6.43 24.32 2.91
N LEU A 325 -7.56 23.73 3.31
CA LEU A 325 -8.32 22.80 2.47
C LEU A 325 -8.72 23.37 1.10
N PRO A 326 -9.29 24.58 0.98
CA PRO A 326 -9.67 25.13 -0.32
C PRO A 326 -8.48 25.26 -1.28
N SER A 327 -7.35 25.78 -0.81
CA SER A 327 -6.13 25.95 -1.61
C SER A 327 -5.59 24.60 -2.08
N MET A 328 -5.52 23.60 -1.19
CA MET A 328 -5.09 22.24 -1.54
C MET A 328 -6.03 21.53 -2.53
N LEU A 329 -7.35 21.66 -2.33
CA LEU A 329 -8.35 21.07 -3.22
C LEU A 329 -8.33 21.70 -4.61
N SER A 330 -7.97 22.98 -4.74
CA SER A 330 -7.79 23.62 -6.04
C SER A 330 -6.71 22.91 -6.89
N LYS A 331 -5.69 22.32 -6.24
CA LYS A 331 -4.60 21.56 -6.86
C LYS A 331 -4.89 20.08 -7.04
N SER A 332 -6.09 19.61 -6.66
CA SER A 332 -6.44 18.19 -6.68
C SER A 332 -6.23 17.52 -8.04
N HIS A 333 -6.62 18.17 -9.13
CA HIS A 333 -6.44 17.65 -10.49
C HIS A 333 -4.95 17.46 -10.86
N LEU A 334 -4.07 18.40 -10.48
CA LEU A 334 -2.62 18.29 -10.70
C LEU A 334 -2.00 17.21 -9.82
N ALA A 335 -2.37 17.16 -8.54
CA ALA A 335 -1.88 16.17 -7.60
C ALA A 335 -2.29 14.73 -8.00
N LEU A 336 -3.55 14.53 -8.39
CA LEU A 336 -4.04 13.24 -8.89
C LEU A 336 -3.31 12.84 -10.18
N ASN A 337 -3.15 13.77 -11.11
CA ASN A 337 -2.41 13.51 -12.35
C ASN A 337 -0.95 13.12 -12.06
N ALA A 338 -0.28 13.84 -11.16
CA ALA A 338 1.09 13.54 -10.77
C ALA A 338 1.19 12.15 -10.15
N ALA A 339 0.42 11.87 -9.09
CA ALA A 339 0.50 10.59 -8.39
C ALA A 339 0.13 9.39 -9.28
N LEU A 340 -0.92 9.49 -10.10
CA LEU A 340 -1.40 8.36 -10.89
C LEU A 340 -0.57 8.14 -12.17
N TYR A 341 -0.16 9.21 -12.86
CA TYR A 341 0.34 9.10 -14.22
C TYR A 341 1.77 9.62 -14.44
N ARG A 342 2.39 10.27 -13.45
CA ARG A 342 3.78 10.75 -13.56
C ARG A 342 4.78 9.86 -12.79
N PRO A 343 6.05 9.79 -13.23
CA PRO A 343 6.62 10.43 -14.42
C PRO A 343 6.03 9.87 -15.72
N TYR A 344 5.87 10.72 -16.73
CA TYR A 344 5.62 10.26 -18.09
C TYR A 344 6.90 9.73 -18.72
N ILE A 345 6.78 8.96 -19.81
CA ILE A 345 7.93 8.36 -20.51
C ILE A 345 8.92 9.43 -20.98
N TRP A 346 8.44 10.60 -21.41
CA TRP A 346 9.28 11.73 -21.86
C TRP A 346 9.84 12.59 -20.71
N GLU A 347 9.42 12.35 -19.47
CA GLU A 347 9.99 13.01 -18.27
C GLU A 347 11.11 12.16 -17.63
N ALA A 348 11.41 11.00 -18.21
CA ALA A 348 12.36 10.05 -17.64
C ALA A 348 13.81 10.47 -17.94
N ASN A 349 14.52 10.89 -16.89
CA ASN A 349 15.95 11.25 -16.99
C ASN A 349 16.89 10.09 -16.65
N ASN A 350 16.36 8.92 -16.26
CA ASN A 350 17.16 7.72 -15.97
C ASN A 350 16.34 6.42 -16.22
N PRO A 351 17.00 5.25 -16.33
CA PRO A 351 16.32 3.99 -16.63
C PRO A 351 15.25 3.59 -15.62
N VAL A 352 15.45 3.90 -14.33
CA VAL A 352 14.48 3.59 -13.26
C VAL A 352 13.20 4.40 -13.42
N MET A 353 13.32 5.68 -13.78
CA MET A 353 12.20 6.56 -14.10
C MET A 353 11.50 6.12 -15.39
N PHE A 354 12.24 5.66 -16.41
CA PHE A 354 11.67 5.18 -17.66
C PHE A 354 10.77 3.95 -17.45
N LEU A 355 11.23 2.96 -16.66
CA LEU A 355 10.42 1.80 -16.28
C LEU A 355 9.15 2.22 -15.52
N SER A 356 9.27 3.21 -14.62
CA SER A 356 8.11 3.79 -13.94
C SER A 356 7.15 4.48 -14.90
N GLY A 357 7.67 5.18 -15.92
CA GLY A 357 6.88 5.82 -16.97
C GLY A 357 6.08 4.85 -17.83
N LEU A 358 6.64 3.67 -18.15
CA LEU A 358 5.91 2.60 -18.85
C LEU A 358 4.74 2.06 -18.00
N GLU A 359 4.96 1.86 -16.71
CA GLU A 359 3.90 1.44 -15.78
C GLU A 359 2.78 2.50 -15.70
N ASN A 360 3.17 3.78 -15.59
CA ASN A 360 2.21 4.88 -15.53
C ASN A 360 1.44 5.07 -16.84
N LEU A 361 2.08 4.83 -17.99
CA LEU A 361 1.40 4.82 -19.28
C LEU A 361 0.33 3.73 -19.32
N PHE A 362 0.62 2.55 -18.77
CA PHE A 362 -0.36 1.48 -18.63
C PHE A 362 -1.55 1.91 -17.74
N PHE A 363 -1.28 2.60 -16.63
CA PHE A 363 -2.34 3.15 -15.75
C PHE A 363 -3.20 4.17 -16.49
N LEU A 364 -2.57 5.11 -17.20
CA LEU A 364 -3.24 6.12 -18.00
C LEU A 364 -4.11 5.50 -19.08
N PHE A 365 -3.57 4.53 -19.83
CA PHE A 365 -4.30 3.80 -20.86
C PHE A 365 -5.54 3.10 -20.30
N LEU A 366 -5.39 2.39 -19.18
CA LEU A 366 -6.49 1.65 -18.56
C LEU A 366 -7.58 2.63 -18.07
N THR A 367 -7.19 3.77 -17.49
CA THR A 367 -8.14 4.79 -17.04
C THR A 367 -8.88 5.45 -18.20
N MET A 368 -8.17 5.81 -19.27
CA MET A 368 -8.80 6.35 -20.48
C MET A 368 -9.78 5.35 -21.08
N LEU A 369 -9.42 4.06 -21.11
CA LEU A 369 -10.31 3.00 -21.58
C LEU A 369 -11.60 2.92 -20.74
N VAL A 370 -11.50 3.02 -19.41
CA VAL A 370 -12.67 3.08 -18.52
C VAL A 370 -13.52 4.32 -18.80
N ILE A 371 -12.91 5.50 -18.83
CA ILE A 371 -13.63 6.76 -19.04
C ILE A 371 -14.36 6.75 -20.38
N VAL A 372 -13.72 6.31 -21.46
CA VAL A 372 -14.31 6.25 -22.81
C VAL A 372 -15.46 5.23 -22.87
N LYS A 373 -15.29 4.03 -22.31
CA LYS A 373 -16.32 2.97 -22.40
C LYS A 373 -17.52 3.22 -21.48
N LEU A 374 -17.27 3.69 -20.27
CA LEU A 374 -18.31 3.84 -19.26
C LEU A 374 -18.96 5.21 -19.29
N LYS A 375 -18.21 6.26 -19.65
CA LYS A 375 -18.51 7.66 -19.31
C LYS A 375 -18.52 7.86 -17.79
N VAL A 376 -18.29 9.10 -17.36
CA VAL A 376 -18.11 9.45 -15.94
C VAL A 376 -19.31 9.01 -15.07
N TYR A 377 -20.54 9.22 -15.54
CA TYR A 377 -21.74 8.91 -14.75
C TYR A 377 -21.90 7.41 -14.42
N LYS A 378 -21.51 6.49 -15.32
CA LYS A 378 -21.63 5.05 -15.05
C LYS A 378 -20.60 4.57 -14.03
N ILE A 379 -19.46 5.26 -13.90
CA ILE A 379 -18.47 4.94 -12.88
C ILE A 379 -19.11 5.04 -11.50
N PHE A 380 -19.81 6.14 -11.22
CA PHE A 380 -20.55 6.32 -9.96
C PHE A 380 -21.65 5.27 -9.78
N THR A 381 -22.40 4.96 -10.84
CA THR A 381 -23.47 3.94 -10.79
C THR A 381 -22.93 2.54 -10.49
N TYR A 382 -21.77 2.17 -11.03
CA TYR A 382 -21.16 0.86 -10.80
C TYR A 382 -20.40 0.80 -9.47
N ALA A 383 -19.75 1.88 -9.06
CA ALA A 383 -19.03 1.96 -7.80
C ALA A 383 -19.94 1.69 -6.58
N SER A 384 -21.17 2.21 -6.60
CA SER A 384 -22.13 1.99 -5.50
C SER A 384 -22.71 0.57 -5.41
N GLN A 385 -22.46 -0.29 -6.40
CA GLN A 385 -22.98 -1.66 -6.41
C GLN A 385 -22.17 -2.61 -5.53
N ASN A 386 -20.92 -2.28 -5.20
CA ASN A 386 -20.05 -3.14 -4.43
C ASN A 386 -19.20 -2.35 -3.43
N GLY A 387 -19.21 -2.77 -2.17
CA GLY A 387 -18.50 -2.11 -1.08
C GLY A 387 -16.98 -2.11 -1.25
N LEU A 388 -16.39 -3.21 -1.71
CA LEU A 388 -14.94 -3.30 -1.96
C LEU A 388 -14.54 -2.41 -3.15
N LEU A 389 -15.39 -2.28 -4.17
CA LEU A 389 -15.14 -1.41 -5.31
C LEU A 389 -15.12 0.08 -4.91
N ILE A 390 -16.14 0.57 -4.19
CA ILE A 390 -16.16 1.96 -3.74
C ILE A 390 -15.01 2.25 -2.78
N PHE A 391 -14.70 1.32 -1.87
CA PHE A 391 -13.54 1.40 -0.99
C PHE A 391 -12.27 1.61 -1.81
N SER A 392 -12.07 0.78 -2.83
CA SER A 392 -10.86 0.80 -3.65
C SER A 392 -10.72 2.10 -4.45
N ILE A 393 -11.82 2.62 -5.01
CA ILE A 393 -11.83 3.89 -5.76
C ILE A 393 -11.53 5.06 -4.82
N VAL A 394 -12.24 5.16 -3.70
CA VAL A 394 -12.08 6.29 -2.78
C VAL A 394 -10.71 6.26 -2.12
N PHE A 395 -10.27 5.09 -1.66
CA PHE A 395 -8.94 4.93 -1.07
C PHE A 395 -7.86 5.34 -2.06
N SER A 396 -7.93 4.85 -3.30
CA SER A 396 -6.89 5.13 -4.27
C SER A 396 -6.85 6.60 -4.71
N LEU A 397 -8.00 7.23 -4.95
CA LEU A 397 -8.06 8.64 -5.34
C LEU A 397 -7.66 9.57 -4.19
N PHE A 398 -8.16 9.33 -2.98
CA PHE A 398 -7.79 10.14 -1.83
C PHE A 398 -6.30 9.99 -1.51
N PHE A 399 -5.78 8.77 -1.52
CA PHE A 399 -4.36 8.52 -1.28
C PHE A 399 -3.47 9.09 -2.40
N ALA A 400 -3.90 9.01 -3.66
CA ALA A 400 -3.22 9.65 -4.78
C ALA A 400 -3.17 11.17 -4.62
N PHE A 401 -4.27 11.79 -4.16
CA PHE A 401 -4.28 13.21 -3.83
C PHE A 401 -3.30 13.54 -2.70
N SER A 402 -3.35 12.82 -1.58
CA SER A 402 -2.46 13.04 -0.43
C SER A 402 -0.97 12.88 -0.75
N VAL A 403 -0.62 11.86 -1.54
CA VAL A 403 0.77 11.63 -1.96
C VAL A 403 1.20 12.64 -3.03
N GLY A 404 0.33 12.94 -4.00
CA GLY A 404 0.61 13.88 -5.08
C GLY A 404 0.78 15.32 -4.59
N ILE A 405 0.11 15.70 -3.50
CA ILE A 405 0.24 17.05 -2.93
C ILE A 405 1.46 17.21 -2.03
N SER A 406 1.85 16.16 -1.31
CA SER A 406 2.96 16.19 -0.34
C SER A 406 4.32 15.84 -0.95
N THR A 407 4.36 15.37 -2.19
CA THR A 407 5.58 14.91 -2.85
C THR A 407 5.84 15.73 -4.09
N SER A 408 7.10 16.12 -4.31
CA SER A 408 7.56 16.80 -5.53
C SER A 408 8.74 16.08 -6.21
N ASN A 409 9.18 14.92 -5.69
CA ASN A 409 10.25 14.11 -6.27
C ASN A 409 9.72 12.80 -6.88
N PHE A 410 10.12 12.45 -8.11
CA PHE A 410 9.61 11.24 -8.79
C PHE A 410 10.01 9.92 -8.12
N GLY A 411 11.23 9.80 -7.61
CA GLY A 411 11.68 8.60 -6.91
C GLY A 411 10.86 8.34 -5.64
N SER A 412 10.64 9.39 -4.84
CA SER A 412 9.75 9.33 -3.68
C SER A 412 8.30 9.05 -4.08
N LEU A 413 7.81 9.67 -5.15
CA LEU A 413 6.43 9.52 -5.61
C LEU A 413 6.09 8.08 -6.00
N VAL A 414 6.94 7.45 -6.82
CA VAL A 414 6.73 6.07 -7.28
C VAL A 414 6.73 5.10 -6.11
N ARG A 415 7.55 5.35 -5.09
CA ARG A 415 7.57 4.59 -3.84
C ARG A 415 6.30 4.83 -3.02
N TYR A 416 5.97 6.09 -2.76
CA TYR A 416 4.88 6.46 -1.85
C TYR A 416 3.51 6.08 -2.35
N LYS A 417 3.31 5.96 -3.66
CA LYS A 417 2.00 5.60 -4.23
C LYS A 417 1.68 4.11 -4.20
N ILE A 418 2.63 3.21 -3.93
CA ILE A 418 2.39 1.76 -3.97
C ILE A 418 1.14 1.29 -3.22
N PRO A 419 0.82 1.81 -2.01
CA PRO A 419 -0.38 1.40 -1.30
C PRO A 419 -1.66 1.54 -2.11
N LEU A 420 -1.79 2.54 -2.99
CA LEU A 420 -2.99 2.77 -3.79
C LEU A 420 -3.11 1.86 -5.02
N ILE A 421 -1.98 1.39 -5.55
CA ILE A 421 -1.90 0.73 -6.86
C ILE A 421 -2.85 -0.48 -6.97
N PRO A 422 -2.89 -1.42 -6.01
CA PRO A 422 -3.77 -2.58 -6.14
C PRO A 422 -5.23 -2.20 -6.23
N PHE A 423 -5.64 -1.23 -5.41
CA PHE A 423 -7.02 -0.76 -5.34
C PHE A 423 -7.40 -0.01 -6.61
N TYR A 424 -6.52 0.84 -7.11
CA TYR A 424 -6.74 1.59 -8.34
C TYR A 424 -6.92 0.64 -9.54
N ILE A 425 -5.95 -0.25 -9.79
CA ILE A 425 -5.98 -1.14 -10.95
C ILE A 425 -7.09 -2.18 -10.85
N ALA A 426 -7.33 -2.74 -9.65
CA ALA A 426 -8.46 -3.65 -9.46
C ALA A 426 -9.79 -2.94 -9.75
N SER A 427 -9.96 -1.70 -9.29
CA SER A 427 -11.19 -0.94 -9.52
C SER A 427 -11.48 -0.73 -11.01
N LEU A 428 -10.46 -0.41 -11.81
CA LEU A 428 -10.61 -0.21 -13.26
C LEU A 428 -11.05 -1.52 -13.95
N TYR A 429 -10.45 -2.66 -13.59
CA TYR A 429 -10.86 -3.96 -14.13
C TYR A 429 -12.28 -4.35 -13.72
N ILE A 430 -12.67 -4.14 -12.46
CA ILE A 430 -14.01 -4.45 -11.96
C ILE A 430 -15.07 -3.58 -12.66
N LEU A 431 -14.79 -2.28 -12.84
CA LEU A 431 -15.69 -1.36 -13.57
C LEU A 431 -15.94 -1.83 -15.01
N LEU A 432 -14.90 -2.28 -15.71
CA LEU A 432 -15.03 -2.83 -17.07
C LEU A 432 -15.85 -4.12 -17.09
N ASP A 433 -15.69 -4.99 -16.11
CA ASP A 433 -16.48 -6.22 -15.97
C ASP A 433 -17.97 -5.92 -15.74
N PHE A 434 -18.27 -4.98 -14.83
CA PHE A 434 -19.64 -4.57 -14.55
C PHE A 434 -20.30 -3.97 -15.79
N HIS A 435 -19.54 -3.18 -16.55
CA HIS A 435 -20.01 -2.63 -17.82
C HIS A 435 -20.29 -3.71 -18.86
N LYS A 436 -19.41 -4.71 -19.00
CA LYS A 436 -19.58 -5.85 -19.91
C LYS A 436 -20.84 -6.64 -19.57
N LYS A 437 -21.01 -7.03 -18.31
CA LYS A 437 -22.19 -7.76 -17.82
C LYS A 437 -23.49 -6.97 -18.00
N ALA A 438 -23.46 -5.65 -17.81
CA ALA A 438 -24.63 -4.80 -18.05
C ALA A 438 -25.03 -4.79 -19.53
N LYS A 439 -24.07 -4.73 -20.46
CA LYS A 439 -24.32 -4.81 -21.90
C LYS A 439 -24.89 -6.17 -22.31
N GLU A 440 -24.31 -7.26 -21.82
CA GLU A 440 -24.80 -8.63 -22.09
C GLU A 440 -26.25 -8.82 -21.64
N LYS A 441 -26.61 -8.33 -20.44
CA LYS A 441 -28.00 -8.37 -19.95
C LYS A 441 -28.97 -7.62 -20.86
N ILE A 442 -28.57 -6.46 -21.39
CA ILE A 442 -29.41 -5.68 -22.31
C ILE A 442 -29.62 -6.44 -23.62
N ILE A 443 -28.56 -7.04 -24.18
CA ILE A 443 -28.63 -7.81 -25.42
C ILE A 443 -29.52 -9.04 -25.25
N THR A 444 -29.34 -9.80 -24.17
CA THR A 444 -30.19 -10.96 -23.86
C THR A 444 -31.65 -10.58 -23.66
N ARG A 445 -31.93 -9.43 -23.03
CA ARG A 445 -33.30 -8.93 -22.88
C ARG A 445 -33.93 -8.56 -24.22
N LYS A 446 -33.19 -7.89 -25.12
CA LYS A 446 -33.65 -7.59 -26.49
C LYS A 446 -33.95 -8.85 -27.29
N MET A 447 -33.07 -9.87 -27.22
CA MET A 447 -33.29 -11.16 -27.89
C MET A 447 -34.50 -11.93 -27.36
N LYS A 448 -34.81 -11.82 -26.05
CA LYS A 448 -36.03 -12.44 -25.49
C LYS A 448 -37.29 -11.74 -25.99
N ILE A 449 -37.28 -10.41 -26.08
CA ILE A 449 -38.42 -9.63 -26.59
C ILE A 449 -38.66 -9.96 -28.07
N SER A 450 -37.62 -10.03 -28.90
CA SER A 450 -37.76 -10.36 -30.33
C SER A 450 -38.23 -11.80 -30.60
N LYS A 451 -38.08 -12.73 -29.63
CA LYS A 451 -38.62 -14.10 -29.73
C LYS A 451 -40.07 -14.24 -29.26
N LEU A 452 -40.58 -13.27 -28.50
CA LEU A 452 -41.95 -13.25 -27.99
C LEU A 452 -42.92 -12.53 -28.93
N ASP A 453 -42.42 -11.78 -29.92
CA ASP A 453 -43.20 -11.20 -31.01
C ASP A 453 -42.96 -11.97 -32.34
N PRO A 454 -43.57 -13.15 -32.56
CA PRO A 454 -43.56 -13.79 -33.88
C PRO A 454 -44.57 -13.15 -34.85
N VAL A 455 -45.38 -12.18 -34.43
CA VAL A 455 -46.44 -11.58 -35.27
C VAL A 455 -45.95 -10.28 -35.88
N LYS A 456 -45.12 -10.40 -36.94
CA LYS A 456 -44.91 -9.38 -37.98
C LYS A 456 -44.07 -9.98 -39.11
N THR A 457 -44.63 -10.99 -39.78
CA THR A 457 -44.30 -11.35 -41.16
C THR A 457 -45.58 -11.74 -41.85
#